data_AF-A0A6P1V7V7-F1
#
_entry.id   AF-A0A6P1V7V7-F1
#
_cell.length_a   1.000
_cell.length_b   1.000
_cell.length_c   1.000
_cell.angle_alpha   90.00
_cell.angle_beta   90.00
_cell.angle_gamma   90.00
#
_symmetry.space_group_name_H-M   'P 1'
#
loop_
_entity.id
_entity.type
_entity.pdbx_description
1 polymer ?
#
loop_
_entity_poly.entity_id
_entity_poly.type
_entity_poly.pdbx_seq_one_letter_code
_entity_poly.pdbx_strand_id
1 'polypeptide(L)'
;MKFVRLLTLILPLLLAACVPEQAAGTSPESTSVTTHDKDSKLFLRIQFDVDANGRVQNIQVLESTITPEMEKQTISKIKNDWRYEKNKPGTGLRIGIVFRPIQAVASQ
;
A
#
# COMPACT_ATOMS: atom_id res chain seq x y z
N MET A 1 3.43 55.40 -38.39
CA MET A 1 4.20 54.17 -38.17
C MET A 1 4.55 54.07 -36.68
N LYS A 2 4.05 53.01 -36.03
CA LYS A 2 4.53 52.32 -34.81
C LYS A 2 5.23 53.14 -33.70
N PHE A 3 4.47 53.56 -32.68
CA PHE A 3 5.02 53.75 -31.33
C PHE A 3 4.91 52.42 -30.58
N VAL A 4 6.04 51.71 -30.50
CA VAL A 4 6.15 50.43 -29.81
C VAL A 4 6.27 50.67 -28.31
N ARG A 5 5.25 50.17 -27.63
CA ARG A 5 5.10 49.80 -26.22
C ARG A 5 6.40 49.59 -25.44
N LEU A 6 6.60 50.37 -24.39
CA LEU A 6 7.28 49.92 -23.17
C LEU A 6 6.82 50.77 -21.98
N LEU A 7 5.51 50.74 -21.68
CA LEU A 7 4.99 51.32 -20.46
C LEU A 7 4.91 50.22 -19.39
N THR A 8 5.87 50.30 -18.48
CA THR A 8 5.89 49.72 -17.15
C THR A 8 4.55 49.91 -16.43
N LEU A 9 3.92 48.81 -16.02
CA LEU A 9 3.00 48.82 -14.89
C LEU A 9 3.24 47.57 -14.05
N ILE A 10 3.86 47.84 -12.91
CA ILE A 10 4.23 46.95 -11.82
C ILE A 10 2.94 46.34 -11.25
N LEU A 11 2.85 45.01 -11.28
CA LEU A 11 1.80 44.25 -10.61
C LEU A 11 2.39 43.66 -9.32
N PRO A 12 2.07 44.17 -8.11
CA PRO A 12 2.35 43.45 -6.88
C PRO A 12 1.13 42.58 -6.58
N LEU A 13 1.24 41.26 -6.78
CA LEU A 13 0.27 40.33 -6.24
C LEU A 13 0.99 39.35 -5.32
N LEU A 14 0.88 39.66 -4.03
CA LEU A 14 1.26 38.83 -2.90
C LEU A 14 0.65 37.43 -3.04
N LEU A 15 1.49 36.41 -3.20
CA LEU A 15 1.09 35.05 -2.86
C LEU A 15 1.59 34.73 -1.46
N ALA A 16 0.62 34.60 -0.55
CA ALA A 16 0.79 34.17 0.82
C ALA A 16 1.54 32.83 0.88
N ALA A 17 2.63 32.80 1.64
CA ALA A 17 3.17 31.56 2.18
C ALA A 17 2.19 31.04 3.23
N CYS A 18 1.26 30.18 2.83
CA CYS A 18 0.49 29.38 3.77
C CYS A 18 1.28 28.08 3.99
N VAL A 19 1.97 28.03 5.13
CA VAL A 19 2.53 26.81 5.72
C VAL A 19 1.36 25.97 6.25
N PRO A 20 1.20 24.71 5.84
CA PRO A 20 0.54 23.73 6.68
C PRO A 20 1.61 22.99 7.48
N GLU A 21 1.68 23.31 8.77
CA GLU A 21 2.26 22.44 9.78
C GLU A 21 1.35 21.22 9.92
N GLN A 22 1.68 20.14 9.23
CA GLN A 22 0.95 18.89 9.37
C GLN A 22 1.59 18.06 10.47
N ALA A 23 1.07 18.30 11.67
CA ALA A 23 1.23 17.47 12.85
C ALA A 23 0.96 15.98 12.55
N ALA A 24 1.76 15.13 13.20
CA ALA A 24 1.46 13.75 13.58
C ALA A 24 0.47 12.99 12.68
N GLY A 25 0.99 12.39 11.61
CA GLY A 25 0.32 11.30 10.93
C GLY A 25 0.38 10.03 11.76
N THR A 26 -0.50 9.92 12.76
CA THR A 26 -0.97 8.62 13.23
C THR A 26 -1.47 7.85 12.01
N SER A 27 -0.76 6.78 11.64
CA SER A 27 -1.23 5.82 10.64
C SER A 27 -2.66 5.43 11.00
N PRO A 28 -3.66 5.57 10.11
CA PRO A 28 -4.99 5.08 10.40
C PRO A 28 -4.88 3.57 10.59
N GLU A 29 -5.10 3.15 11.83
CA GLU A 29 -5.29 1.78 12.23
C GLU A 29 -6.46 1.24 11.41
N SER A 30 -6.15 0.38 10.43
CA SER A 30 -7.17 -0.27 9.62
C SER A 30 -7.94 -1.24 10.51
N THR A 31 -9.03 -0.74 11.09
CA THR A 31 -9.98 -1.51 11.88
C THR A 31 -10.99 -2.14 10.92
N SER A 32 -10.59 -3.18 10.22
CA SER A 32 -11.52 -4.08 9.53
C SER A 32 -12.09 -5.10 10.54
N VAL A 33 -13.03 -4.65 11.37
CA VAL A 33 -13.91 -5.56 12.11
C VAL A 33 -15.03 -5.98 11.15
N THR A 34 -14.85 -7.11 10.46
CA THR A 34 -15.95 -7.74 9.73
C THR A 34 -16.54 -8.82 10.62
N THR A 35 -17.78 -8.60 11.05
CA THR A 35 -18.65 -9.62 11.66
C THR A 35 -18.66 -10.86 10.77
N HIS A 36 -18.35 -12.00 11.37
CA HIS A 36 -18.04 -13.25 10.69
C HIS A 36 -19.32 -13.88 10.12
N ASP A 37 -19.68 -13.55 8.86
CA ASP A 37 -20.64 -14.35 8.11
C ASP A 37 -19.98 -15.68 7.73
N LYS A 38 -20.71 -16.80 7.86
CA LYS A 38 -20.16 -18.17 7.80
C LYS A 38 -19.57 -18.52 6.42
N ASP A 39 -19.84 -17.71 5.40
CA ASP A 39 -19.34 -17.85 4.03
C ASP A 39 -18.38 -16.72 3.60
N SER A 40 -17.92 -15.88 4.54
CA SER A 40 -16.97 -14.80 4.24
C SER A 40 -15.61 -15.37 3.82
N LYS A 41 -15.29 -15.28 2.53
CA LYS A 41 -13.99 -15.67 1.97
C LYS A 41 -12.87 -14.84 2.62
N LEU A 42 -11.97 -15.50 3.33
CA LEU A 42 -10.77 -14.86 3.88
C LEU A 42 -9.74 -14.61 2.78
N PHE A 43 -9.35 -13.35 2.55
CA PHE A 43 -8.36 -13.00 1.55
C PHE A 43 -7.46 -11.82 1.95
N LEU A 44 -6.33 -11.73 1.24
CA LEU A 44 -5.37 -10.63 1.33
C LEU A 44 -4.88 -10.29 -0.09
N ARG A 45 -5.10 -9.07 -0.56
CA ARG A 45 -4.57 -8.54 -1.82
C ARG A 45 -3.42 -7.59 -1.53
N ILE A 46 -2.29 -7.79 -2.20
CA ILE A 46 -1.10 -6.97 -2.02
C ILE A 46 -0.50 -6.52 -3.34
N GLN A 47 0.26 -5.43 -3.26
CA GLN A 47 1.22 -4.99 -4.27
C GLN A 47 2.63 -5.07 -3.68
N PHE A 48 3.63 -5.42 -4.47
CA PHE A 48 5.02 -5.49 -4.01
C PHE A 48 6.00 -5.34 -5.18
N ASP A 49 7.27 -5.17 -4.84
CA ASP A 49 8.38 -5.13 -5.80
C ASP A 49 9.32 -6.32 -5.55
N VAL A 50 10.11 -6.65 -6.55
CA VAL A 50 11.18 -7.64 -6.52
C VAL A 50 12.48 -6.96 -6.94
N ASP A 51 13.51 -7.08 -6.10
CA ASP A 51 14.82 -6.51 -6.37
C ASP A 51 15.66 -7.37 -7.34
N ALA A 52 16.85 -6.88 -7.72
CA ALA A 52 17.75 -7.61 -8.61
C ALA A 52 18.27 -8.94 -8.03
N ASN A 53 18.22 -9.13 -6.70
CA ASN A 53 18.59 -10.37 -6.03
C ASN A 53 17.43 -11.37 -5.93
N GLY A 54 16.26 -11.04 -6.49
CA GLY A 54 15.06 -11.86 -6.44
C GLY A 54 14.37 -11.85 -5.07
N ARG A 55 14.59 -10.81 -4.25
CA ARG A 55 13.95 -10.62 -2.94
C ARG A 55 12.74 -9.71 -3.06
N VAL A 56 11.69 -10.03 -2.30
CA VAL A 56 10.48 -9.21 -2.23
C VAL A 56 10.69 -8.01 -1.30
N GLN A 57 10.25 -6.83 -1.73
CA GLN A 57 10.29 -5.58 -0.98
C GLN A 57 9.06 -4.71 -1.26
N ASN A 58 8.95 -3.57 -0.56
CA ASN A 58 7.89 -2.56 -0.77
C ASN A 58 6.47 -3.13 -0.78
N ILE A 59 6.18 -4.10 0.08
CA ILE A 59 4.86 -4.72 0.19
C ILE A 59 3.85 -3.68 0.69
N GLN A 60 2.73 -3.54 -0.02
CA GLN A 60 1.59 -2.71 0.31
C GLN A 60 0.34 -3.58 0.31
N VAL A 61 -0.45 -3.48 1.38
CA VAL A 61 -1.77 -4.12 1.44
C VAL A 61 -2.76 -3.26 0.67
N LEU A 62 -3.43 -3.85 -0.31
CA LEU A 62 -4.45 -3.17 -1.12
C LEU A 62 -5.86 -3.40 -0.55
N GLU A 63 -6.14 -4.64 -0.13
CA GLU A 63 -7.44 -5.06 0.39
C GLU A 63 -7.25 -6.30 1.28
N SER A 64 -7.97 -6.39 2.39
CA SER A 64 -7.84 -7.51 3.32
C SER A 64 -9.13 -7.74 4.10
N THR A 65 -9.45 -9.02 4.33
CA THR A 65 -10.54 -9.44 5.23
C THR A 65 -10.01 -10.25 6.41
N ILE A 66 -8.71 -10.40 6.52
CA ILE A 66 -8.06 -11.12 7.63
C ILE A 66 -7.67 -10.13 8.72
N THR A 67 -7.34 -10.63 9.90
CA THR A 67 -6.96 -9.78 11.03
C THR A 67 -5.59 -9.12 10.79
N PRO A 68 -5.33 -7.93 11.37
CA PRO A 68 -4.03 -7.26 11.23
C PRO A 68 -2.83 -8.11 11.67
N GLU A 69 -3.01 -9.01 12.65
CA GLU A 69 -1.95 -9.92 13.08
C GLU A 69 -1.64 -10.99 12.03
N MET A 70 -2.67 -11.54 11.38
CA MET A 70 -2.49 -12.48 10.27
C MET A 70 -1.84 -11.80 9.05
N GLU A 71 -2.17 -10.53 8.78
CA GLU A 71 -1.49 -9.75 7.74
C GLU A 71 0.01 -9.64 8.01
N LYS A 72 0.40 -9.19 9.20
CA LYS A 72 1.82 -9.05 9.60
C LYS A 72 2.56 -10.38 9.47
N GLN A 73 1.97 -11.46 9.97
CA GLN A 73 2.59 -12.79 9.88
C GLN A 73 2.75 -13.24 8.43
N THR A 74 1.73 -13.02 7.59
CA THR A 74 1.76 -13.38 6.17
C THR A 74 2.82 -12.57 5.42
N ILE A 75 2.86 -11.26 5.63
CA ILE A 75 3.84 -10.35 5.02
C ILE A 75 5.26 -10.72 5.42
N SER A 76 5.48 -11.05 6.70
CA SER A 76 6.79 -11.52 7.20
C SER A 76 7.24 -12.78 6.46
N LYS A 77 6.35 -13.77 6.31
CA LYS A 77 6.65 -14.98 5.53
C LYS A 77 6.94 -14.68 4.06
N ILE A 78 6.16 -13.82 3.42
CA ILE A 78 6.39 -13.42 2.02
C ILE A 78 7.79 -12.81 1.87
N LYS A 79 8.13 -11.82 2.70
CA LYS A 79 9.43 -11.13 2.64
C LYS A 79 10.59 -12.10 2.87
N ASN A 80 10.43 -13.02 3.83
CA ASN A 80 11.49 -13.93 4.22
C ASN A 80 11.65 -15.11 3.28
N ASP A 81 10.58 -15.64 2.71
CA ASP A 81 10.62 -16.96 2.07
C ASP A 81 10.51 -16.88 0.55
N TRP A 82 9.87 -15.84 -0.01
CA TRP A 82 9.65 -15.77 -1.44
C TRP A 82 10.93 -15.41 -2.20
N ARG A 83 11.20 -16.15 -3.28
CA ARG A 83 12.39 -16.00 -4.12
C ARG A 83 12.00 -15.99 -5.58
N TYR A 84 12.37 -14.90 -6.25
CA TYR A 84 12.23 -14.74 -7.68
C TYR A 84 13.57 -14.96 -8.37
N GLU A 85 13.54 -15.05 -9.69
CA GLU A 85 14.75 -15.18 -10.51
C GLU A 85 15.66 -13.95 -10.32
N LYS A 86 16.95 -14.20 -10.11
CA LYS A 86 17.96 -13.14 -10.02
C LYS A 86 18.09 -12.40 -11.36
N ASN A 87 18.47 -11.13 -11.28
CA ASN A 87 18.63 -10.21 -12.42
C ASN A 87 17.32 -9.96 -13.21
N LYS A 88 16.16 -10.28 -12.63
CA LYS A 88 14.84 -9.98 -13.18
C LYS A 88 14.00 -9.20 -12.16
N PRO A 89 14.39 -7.95 -11.84
CA PRO A 89 13.61 -7.12 -10.94
C PRO A 89 12.23 -6.82 -11.55
N GLY A 90 11.25 -6.58 -10.70
CA GLY A 90 9.89 -6.23 -11.09
C GLY A 90 9.30 -5.23 -10.11
N THR A 91 8.47 -4.31 -10.60
CA THR A 91 7.81 -3.30 -9.75
C THR A 91 6.31 -3.36 -9.90
N GLY A 92 5.60 -3.07 -8.82
CA GLY A 92 4.14 -3.01 -8.80
C GLY A 92 3.45 -4.34 -9.11
N LEU A 93 4.09 -5.47 -8.78
CA LEU A 93 3.50 -6.80 -8.92
C LEU A 93 2.33 -6.96 -7.96
N ARG A 94 1.24 -7.58 -8.42
CA ARG A 94 -0.01 -7.71 -7.64
C ARG A 94 -0.46 -9.15 -7.55
N ILE A 95 -0.93 -9.54 -6.37
CA ILE A 95 -1.49 -10.87 -6.11
C ILE A 95 -2.69 -10.80 -5.16
N GLY A 96 -3.50 -11.85 -5.17
CA GLY A 96 -4.49 -12.14 -4.14
C GLY A 96 -4.22 -13.50 -3.49
N ILE A 97 -4.15 -13.52 -2.17
CA ILE A 97 -4.00 -14.71 -1.35
C ILE A 97 -5.36 -15.04 -0.75
N VAL A 98 -5.79 -16.30 -0.87
CA VAL A 98 -7.05 -16.78 -0.29
C VAL A 98 -6.72 -17.80 0.77
N PHE A 99 -7.26 -17.59 1.98
CA PHE A 99 -7.07 -18.47 3.11
C PHE A 99 -8.23 -19.45 3.20
N ARG A 100 -7.92 -20.73 3.38
CA ARG A 100 -8.92 -21.77 3.64
C ARG A 100 -8.85 -22.14 5.12
N PRO A 101 -9.99 -22.19 5.83
CA PRO A 101 -10.00 -22.66 7.20
C PRO A 101 -9.57 -24.12 7.23
N ILE A 102 -8.74 -24.47 8.20
CA ILE A 102 -8.43 -25.87 8.50
C ILE A 102 -9.66 -26.42 9.20
N GLN A 103 -10.35 -27.37 8.57
CA GLN A 103 -11.46 -28.08 9.20
C GLN A 103 -10.90 -28.82 10.42
N ALA A 104 -11.32 -28.44 11.63
CA ALA A 104 -11.01 -29.22 12.81
C ALA A 104 -11.73 -30.56 12.68
N VAL A 105 -10.98 -31.66 12.58
CA VAL A 105 -11.56 -32.99 12.65
C VAL A 105 -12.04 -33.16 14.08
N ALA A 106 -13.35 -33.22 14.29
CA ALA A 106 -13.91 -33.45 15.61
C ALA A 106 -13.43 -34.82 16.10
N SER A 107 -12.63 -34.85 17.17
CA SER A 107 -12.31 -36.08 17.88
C SER A 107 -13.62 -36.65 18.44
N GLN A 108 -14.01 -37.83 17.94
CA GLN A 108 -15.06 -38.66 18.54
C GLN A 108 -14.51 -39.38 19.77
#